data_AF-M9YSI4-F1
#
_entry.id   AF-M9YSI4-F1
#
_cell.length_a   1.000
_cell.length_b   1.000
_cell.length_c   1.000
_cell.angle_alpha   90.00
_cell.angle_beta   90.00
_cell.angle_gamma   90.00
#
_symmetry.space_group_name_H-M   'P 1'
#
loop_
_entity.id
_entity.type
_entity.pdbx_description
1 polymer ?
#
loop_
_entity_poly.entity_id
_entity_poly.type
_entity_poly.pdbx_seq_one_letter_code
_entity_poly.pdbx_strand_id
1 'polypeptide(L)'
;MPTKKPPVTTPLHLLQQLSQSLLVHLEEACSQALQDAEKALAKLEKQRSKVQEKLHEARAKLQDAALAGKAKAQVRGRKAVDELEPLLDDLKARQAETRDYIVRLRHDTLQALELAQGVAQVREAVAQALVAPAERPESKPVPKAVGRKPAASRRAKPPVETVAPAGEAPAKRTTTRAPRPAAAAESPAKPATTRKPAVKRSRAKAAVSPAEPVAASAPVVPGEPDLS
;
A
#
# COMPACT_ATOMS: atom_id res chain seq x y z
N MET A 1 53.41 -5.02 -15.28
CA MET A 1 51.96 -5.15 -14.98
C MET A 1 51.35 -3.77 -14.82
N PRO A 2 50.67 -3.20 -15.83
CA PRO A 2 50.00 -1.91 -15.67
C PRO A 2 48.81 -2.08 -14.72
N THR A 3 48.89 -1.45 -13.55
CA THR A 3 47.80 -1.42 -12.59
C THR A 3 46.64 -0.61 -13.16
N LYS A 4 45.56 -1.30 -13.55
CA LYS A 4 44.27 -0.67 -13.86
C LYS A 4 43.73 -0.04 -12.58
N LYS A 5 44.16 1.20 -12.30
CA LYS A 5 43.49 2.07 -11.34
C LYS A 5 42.02 2.14 -11.76
N PRO A 6 41.03 1.92 -10.86
CA PRO A 6 39.65 2.14 -11.22
C PRO A 6 39.52 3.58 -11.74
N PRO A 7 38.85 3.81 -12.89
CA PRO A 7 38.65 5.17 -13.38
C PRO A 7 37.96 5.96 -12.28
N VAL A 8 38.49 7.14 -11.96
CA VAL A 8 37.93 8.00 -10.90
C VAL A 8 36.46 8.24 -11.25
N THR A 9 35.56 7.78 -10.36
CA THR A 9 34.13 7.78 -10.62
C THR A 9 33.65 9.21 -10.78
N THR A 10 33.51 9.66 -12.03
CA THR A 10 33.04 11.01 -12.33
C THR A 10 31.64 11.20 -11.72
N PRO A 11 31.29 12.41 -11.24
CA PRO A 11 29.96 12.66 -10.67
C PRO A 11 28.81 12.26 -11.62
N LEU A 12 29.01 12.39 -12.94
CA LEU A 12 28.06 11.95 -13.95
C LEU A 12 27.90 10.41 -14.01
N HIS A 13 28.99 9.64 -13.94
CA HIS A 13 28.89 8.17 -13.87
C HIS A 13 28.15 7.70 -12.60
N LEU A 14 28.41 8.36 -11.46
CA LEU A 14 27.69 8.06 -10.22
C LEU A 14 26.19 8.36 -10.36
N LEU A 15 25.82 9.51 -10.95
CA LEU A 15 24.42 9.87 -11.20
C LEU A 15 23.73 8.89 -12.17
N GLN A 16 24.43 8.38 -13.18
CA GLN A 16 23.93 7.35 -14.08
C GLN A 16 23.65 6.04 -13.33
N GLN A 17 24.59 5.59 -12.50
CA GLN A 17 24.44 4.35 -11.71
C GLN A 17 23.28 4.48 -10.70
N LEU A 18 23.19 5.62 -10.00
CA LEU A 18 22.13 5.86 -9.02
C LEU A 18 20.74 5.98 -9.66
N SER A 19 20.61 6.68 -10.79
CA SER A 19 19.33 6.77 -11.51
C SER A 19 18.89 5.42 -12.07
N GLN A 20 19.81 4.60 -12.60
CA GLN A 20 19.49 3.23 -13.03
C GLN A 20 19.10 2.31 -11.87
N SER A 21 19.85 2.33 -10.77
CA SER A 21 19.57 1.51 -9.58
C SER A 21 18.24 1.88 -8.92
N LEU A 22 17.90 3.18 -8.86
CA LEU A 22 16.62 3.65 -8.32
C LEU A 22 15.44 3.11 -9.12
N LEU A 23 15.50 3.18 -10.46
CA LEU A 23 14.42 2.71 -11.33
C LEU A 23 14.18 1.20 -11.17
N VAL A 24 15.25 0.40 -11.22
CA VAL A 24 15.17 -1.06 -11.04
C VAL A 24 14.57 -1.41 -9.67
N HIS A 25 15.09 -0.82 -8.58
CA HIS A 25 14.56 -1.12 -7.25
C HIS A 25 13.13 -0.60 -7.02
N LEU A 26 12.70 0.45 -7.72
CA LEU A 26 11.32 0.92 -7.66
C LEU A 26 10.36 -0.06 -8.34
N GLU A 27 10.70 -0.55 -9.53
CA GLU A 27 9.92 -1.56 -10.26
C GLU A 27 9.85 -2.90 -9.48
N GLU A 28 10.98 -3.33 -8.93
CA GLU A 28 11.07 -4.49 -8.03
C GLU A 28 10.19 -4.29 -6.78
N ALA A 29 10.29 -3.14 -6.09
CA ALA A 29 9.51 -2.88 -4.89
C ALA A 29 8.00 -2.79 -5.17
N CYS A 30 7.59 -2.14 -6.27
CA CYS A 30 6.19 -2.06 -6.68
C CYS A 30 5.60 -3.44 -6.97
N SER A 31 6.32 -4.26 -7.75
CA SER A 31 5.87 -5.61 -8.08
C SER A 31 5.84 -6.55 -6.87
N GLN A 32 6.84 -6.48 -5.99
CA GLN A 32 6.88 -7.25 -4.73
C GLN A 32 5.73 -6.85 -3.78
N ALA A 33 5.48 -5.55 -3.60
CA ALA A 33 4.41 -5.06 -2.74
C ALA A 33 3.02 -5.54 -3.20
N LEU A 34 2.76 -5.52 -4.52
CA LEU A 34 1.54 -6.06 -5.10
C LEU A 34 1.41 -7.57 -4.88
N GLN A 35 2.47 -8.34 -5.17
CA GLN A 35 2.49 -9.78 -4.96
C GLN A 35 2.25 -10.16 -3.48
N ASP A 36 2.81 -9.42 -2.53
CA ASP A 36 2.66 -9.72 -1.11
C ASP A 36 1.26 -9.36 -0.59
N ALA A 37 0.63 -8.30 -1.11
CA ALA A 37 -0.78 -8.01 -0.86
C ALA A 37 -1.70 -9.11 -1.42
N GLU A 38 -1.43 -9.63 -2.62
CA GLU A 38 -2.17 -10.73 -3.21
C GLU A 38 -1.97 -12.06 -2.45
N LYS A 39 -0.74 -12.36 -2.00
CA LYS A 39 -0.46 -13.49 -1.09
C LYS A 39 -1.20 -13.34 0.25
N ALA A 40 -1.40 -12.12 0.75
CA ALA A 40 -2.18 -11.87 1.96
C ALA A 40 -3.68 -12.13 1.73
N LEU A 41 -4.23 -11.68 0.60
CA LEU A 41 -5.62 -11.95 0.20
C LEU A 41 -5.89 -13.45 0.07
N ALA A 42 -4.99 -14.20 -0.59
CA ALA A 42 -5.10 -15.65 -0.73
C ALA A 42 -5.08 -16.40 0.64
N LYS A 43 -4.32 -15.88 1.62
CA LYS A 43 -4.34 -16.41 3.00
C LYS A 43 -5.68 -16.16 3.70
N LEU A 44 -6.26 -14.97 3.55
CA LEU A 44 -7.60 -14.66 4.07
C LEU A 44 -8.68 -15.54 3.41
N GLU A 45 -8.59 -15.77 2.10
CA GLU A 45 -9.50 -16.66 1.37
C GLU A 45 -9.44 -18.11 1.87
N LYS A 46 -8.23 -18.63 2.12
CA LYS A 46 -8.03 -19.96 2.72
C LYS A 46 -8.45 -20.05 4.18
N GLN A 47 -8.44 -18.95 4.93
CA GLN A 47 -9.02 -18.89 6.28
C GLN A 47 -10.55 -18.88 6.20
N ARG A 48 -11.12 -18.09 5.29
CA ARG A 48 -12.57 -17.99 5.06
C ARG A 48 -13.15 -19.34 4.65
N SER A 49 -12.54 -20.05 3.69
CA SER A 49 -13.04 -21.37 3.26
C SER A 49 -13.10 -22.35 4.43
N LYS A 50 -12.05 -22.44 5.25
CA LYS A 50 -12.00 -23.30 6.44
C LYS A 50 -13.04 -22.96 7.49
N VAL A 51 -13.36 -21.68 7.68
CA VAL A 51 -14.43 -21.26 8.60
C VAL A 51 -15.80 -21.60 7.99
N GLN A 52 -16.00 -21.39 6.69
CA GLN A 52 -17.22 -21.82 5.99
C GLN A 52 -17.43 -23.33 6.09
N GLU A 53 -16.42 -24.15 5.78
CA GLU A 53 -16.45 -25.62 5.90
C GLU A 53 -16.87 -26.07 7.31
N LYS A 54 -16.22 -25.54 8.35
CA LYS A 54 -16.57 -25.84 9.76
C LYS A 54 -17.98 -25.41 10.14
N LEU A 55 -18.43 -24.26 9.62
CA LEU A 55 -19.76 -23.72 9.87
C LEU A 55 -20.85 -24.55 9.17
N HIS A 56 -20.59 -25.04 7.96
CA HIS A 56 -21.45 -26.01 7.29
C HIS A 56 -21.52 -27.33 8.06
N GLU A 57 -20.38 -27.86 8.52
CA GLU A 57 -20.32 -29.09 9.33
C GLU A 57 -21.05 -28.93 10.69
N ALA A 58 -20.89 -27.76 11.35
CA ALA A 58 -21.59 -27.45 12.60
C ALA A 58 -23.11 -27.33 12.40
N ARG A 59 -23.55 -26.71 11.30
CA ARG A 59 -24.97 -26.62 10.94
C ARG A 59 -25.57 -28.00 10.61
N ALA A 60 -24.85 -28.86 9.89
CA ALA A 60 -25.28 -30.25 9.63
C ALA A 60 -25.45 -31.03 10.94
N LYS A 61 -24.43 -31.03 11.81
CA LYS A 61 -24.49 -31.70 13.13
C LYS A 61 -25.60 -31.14 14.04
N LEU A 62 -25.91 -29.85 13.93
CA LEU A 62 -27.04 -29.21 14.63
C LEU A 62 -28.38 -29.72 14.08
N GLN A 63 -28.52 -29.87 12.76
CA GLN A 63 -29.72 -30.43 12.12
C GLN A 63 -29.91 -31.91 12.50
N ASP A 64 -28.86 -32.72 12.46
CA ASP A 64 -28.91 -34.14 12.90
C ASP A 64 -29.31 -34.25 14.38
N ALA A 65 -28.78 -33.38 15.24
CA ALA A 65 -29.15 -33.29 16.64
C ALA A 65 -30.59 -32.78 16.87
N ALA A 66 -31.12 -31.98 15.94
CA ALA A 66 -32.52 -31.55 15.94
C ALA A 66 -33.45 -32.72 15.59
N LEU A 67 -33.19 -33.40 14.46
CA LEU A 67 -33.96 -34.57 14.01
C LEU A 67 -33.92 -35.72 15.04
N ALA A 68 -32.77 -35.95 15.67
CA ALA A 68 -32.63 -36.98 16.71
C ALA A 68 -33.11 -36.56 18.12
N GLY A 69 -33.73 -35.38 18.29
CA GLY A 69 -34.25 -34.89 19.58
C GLY A 69 -33.18 -34.63 20.66
N LYS A 70 -31.90 -34.56 20.30
CA LYS A 70 -30.76 -34.50 21.23
C LYS A 70 -30.52 -33.08 21.75
N ALA A 71 -31.40 -32.59 22.64
CA ALA A 71 -31.38 -31.21 23.16
C ALA A 71 -29.99 -30.71 23.64
N LYS A 72 -29.22 -31.51 24.39
CA LYS A 72 -27.86 -31.15 24.83
C LYS A 72 -26.87 -30.96 23.66
N ALA A 73 -27.02 -31.74 22.58
CA ALA A 73 -26.21 -31.60 21.37
C ALA A 73 -26.66 -30.39 20.53
N GLN A 74 -27.96 -30.08 20.48
CA GLN A 74 -28.47 -28.87 19.83
C GLN A 74 -27.92 -27.59 20.48
N VAL A 75 -27.88 -27.51 21.82
CA VAL A 75 -27.30 -26.36 22.53
C VAL A 75 -25.80 -26.19 22.20
N ARG A 76 -25.05 -27.29 22.03
CA ARG A 76 -23.65 -27.24 21.61
C ARG A 76 -23.50 -26.83 20.14
N GLY A 77 -24.36 -27.36 19.26
CA GLY A 77 -24.36 -27.03 17.83
C GLY A 77 -24.68 -25.55 17.57
N ARG A 78 -25.69 -25.00 18.27
CA ARG A 78 -26.02 -23.56 18.22
C ARG A 78 -24.82 -22.71 18.61
N LYS A 79 -24.23 -22.95 19.79
CA LYS A 79 -23.01 -22.24 20.23
C LYS A 79 -21.87 -22.28 19.21
N ALA A 80 -21.62 -23.44 18.59
CA ALA A 80 -20.59 -23.55 17.56
C ALA A 80 -20.92 -22.73 16.30
N VAL A 81 -22.19 -22.60 15.93
CA VAL A 81 -22.63 -21.71 14.84
C VAL A 81 -22.51 -20.24 15.26
N ASP A 82 -23.00 -19.89 16.45
CA ASP A 82 -22.95 -18.55 17.05
C ASP A 82 -21.49 -18.02 17.18
N GLU A 83 -20.51 -18.91 17.39
CA GLU A 83 -19.08 -18.57 17.43
C GLU A 83 -18.45 -18.46 16.02
N LEU A 84 -18.90 -19.25 15.04
CA LEU A 84 -18.29 -19.30 13.70
C LEU A 84 -18.84 -18.24 12.74
N GLU A 85 -20.10 -17.82 12.90
CA GLU A 85 -20.73 -16.77 12.08
C GLU A 85 -20.02 -15.41 12.17
N PRO A 86 -19.76 -14.81 13.36
CA PRO A 86 -19.05 -13.53 13.44
C PRO A 86 -17.61 -13.64 12.94
N LEU A 87 -16.92 -14.77 13.18
CA LEU A 87 -15.58 -15.01 12.63
C LEU A 87 -15.57 -15.08 11.11
N LEU A 88 -16.63 -15.61 10.50
CA LEU A 88 -16.79 -15.62 9.04
C LEU A 88 -17.01 -14.21 8.49
N ASP A 89 -17.81 -13.39 9.17
CA ASP A 89 -18.10 -12.03 8.73
C ASP A 89 -16.90 -11.09 8.92
N ASP A 90 -16.15 -11.21 10.02
CA ASP A 90 -14.84 -10.56 10.20
C ASP A 90 -13.86 -10.89 9.06
N LEU A 91 -13.82 -12.16 8.63
CA LEU A 91 -12.96 -12.59 7.52
C LEU A 91 -13.44 -12.03 6.16
N LYS A 92 -14.75 -11.90 5.94
CA LYS A 92 -15.30 -11.25 4.74
C LYS A 92 -14.97 -9.75 4.72
N ALA A 93 -15.11 -9.06 5.85
CA ALA A 93 -14.79 -7.64 5.98
C ALA A 93 -13.31 -7.38 5.66
N ARG A 94 -12.39 -8.12 6.29
CA ARG A 94 -10.95 -8.06 5.98
C ARG A 94 -10.63 -8.42 4.53
N GLN A 95 -11.35 -9.37 3.93
CA GLN A 95 -11.19 -9.73 2.52
C GLN A 95 -11.59 -8.56 1.59
N ALA A 96 -12.65 -7.81 1.91
CA ALA A 96 -13.04 -6.60 1.19
C ALA A 96 -12.00 -5.48 1.38
N GLU A 97 -11.65 -5.15 2.63
CA GLU A 97 -10.62 -4.14 2.95
C GLU A 97 -9.28 -4.41 2.24
N THR A 98 -8.87 -5.68 2.15
CA THR A 98 -7.65 -6.10 1.45
C THR A 98 -7.76 -5.92 -0.06
N ARG A 99 -8.93 -6.15 -0.66
CA ARG A 99 -9.17 -5.88 -2.09
C ARG A 99 -9.14 -4.38 -2.39
N ASP A 100 -9.79 -3.58 -1.55
CA ASP A 100 -9.78 -2.11 -1.68
C ASP A 100 -8.37 -1.53 -1.43
N TYR A 101 -7.58 -2.17 -0.57
CA TYR A 101 -6.16 -1.88 -0.44
C TYR A 101 -5.36 -2.23 -1.70
N ILE A 102 -5.55 -3.41 -2.30
CA ILE A 102 -4.87 -3.80 -3.55
C ILE A 102 -5.22 -2.84 -4.69
N VAL A 103 -6.47 -2.40 -4.82
CA VAL A 103 -6.87 -1.42 -5.86
C VAL A 103 -6.14 -0.09 -5.67
N ARG A 104 -6.08 0.45 -4.43
CA ARG A 104 -5.31 1.66 -4.11
C ARG A 104 -3.82 1.47 -4.36
N LEU A 105 -3.25 0.37 -3.88
CA LEU A 105 -1.83 0.05 -4.08
C LEU A 105 -1.47 -0.02 -5.58
N ARG A 106 -2.33 -0.61 -6.43
CA ARG A 106 -2.14 -0.61 -7.89
C ARG A 106 -2.13 0.80 -8.47
N HIS A 107 -3.09 1.64 -8.10
CA HIS A 107 -3.11 3.05 -8.50
C HIS A 107 -1.85 3.79 -8.06
N ASP A 108 -1.45 3.64 -6.79
CA ASP A 108 -0.28 4.30 -6.22
C ASP A 108 1.03 3.80 -6.87
N THR A 109 1.13 2.52 -7.25
CA THR A 109 2.27 2.01 -8.05
C THR A 109 2.32 2.62 -9.45
N LEU A 110 1.18 2.85 -10.10
CA LEU A 110 1.16 3.53 -11.40
C LEU A 110 1.60 4.99 -11.29
N GLN A 111 1.12 5.71 -10.26
CA GLN A 111 1.57 7.08 -9.97
C GLN A 111 3.07 7.15 -9.63
N ALA A 112 3.58 6.19 -8.84
CA ALA A 112 5.00 6.12 -8.52
C ALA A 112 5.87 5.90 -9.77
N LEU A 113 5.43 5.01 -10.68
CA LEU A 113 6.12 4.76 -11.95
C LEU A 113 6.01 5.94 -12.93
N GLU A 114 4.90 6.67 -12.94
CA GLU A 114 4.75 7.92 -13.72
C GLU A 114 5.75 8.98 -13.25
N LEU A 115 5.84 9.22 -11.94
CA LEU A 115 6.83 10.15 -11.35
C LEU A 115 8.28 9.70 -11.62
N ALA A 116 8.52 8.39 -11.66
CA ALA A 116 9.83 7.82 -11.97
C ALA A 116 10.31 8.06 -13.41
N GLN A 117 9.41 8.38 -14.35
CA GLN A 117 9.79 8.75 -15.72
C GLN A 117 10.73 9.97 -15.74
N GLY A 118 10.60 10.90 -14.78
CA GLY A 118 11.55 12.00 -14.62
C GLY A 118 12.97 11.52 -14.30
N VAL A 119 13.12 10.43 -13.53
CA VAL A 119 14.43 9.81 -13.26
C VAL A 119 14.96 9.08 -14.50
N ALA A 120 14.10 8.48 -15.30
CA ALA A 120 14.48 7.89 -16.59
C ALA A 120 14.99 8.95 -17.58
N GLN A 121 14.37 10.13 -17.63
CA GLN A 121 14.85 11.28 -18.42
C GLN A 121 16.21 11.79 -17.91
N VAL A 122 16.42 11.87 -16.59
CA VAL A 122 17.74 12.21 -16.02
C VAL A 122 18.80 11.19 -16.41
N ARG A 123 18.50 9.88 -16.35
CA ARG A 123 19.40 8.80 -16.80
C ARG A 123 19.81 8.98 -18.26
N GLU A 124 18.88 9.34 -19.12
CA GLU A 124 19.14 9.57 -20.56
C GLU A 124 19.93 10.85 -20.83
N ALA A 125 19.59 11.96 -20.17
CA ALA A 125 20.36 13.20 -20.28
C ALA A 125 21.82 13.01 -19.80
N VAL A 126 22.03 12.25 -18.72
CA VAL A 126 23.36 11.89 -18.23
C VAL A 126 24.08 10.95 -19.20
N ALA A 127 23.40 9.94 -19.76
CA ALA A 127 23.98 9.07 -20.77
C ALA A 127 24.43 9.85 -22.02
N GLN A 128 23.63 10.79 -22.50
CA GLN A 128 24.00 11.70 -23.61
C GLN A 128 25.20 12.58 -23.23
N ALA A 129 25.22 13.16 -22.03
CA ALA A 129 26.35 13.96 -21.54
C ALA A 129 27.65 13.15 -21.35
N LEU A 130 27.54 11.82 -21.17
CA LEU A 130 28.66 10.88 -21.12
C LEU A 130 29.10 10.35 -22.50
N VAL A 131 28.29 10.52 -23.55
CA VAL A 131 28.65 10.25 -24.96
C VAL A 131 29.21 11.51 -25.66
N ALA A 132 28.80 12.70 -25.22
CA ALA A 132 29.34 13.98 -25.69
C ALA A 132 30.82 14.32 -25.38
N PRO A 133 31.57 13.70 -24.42
CA PRO A 133 32.94 14.09 -24.10
C PRO A 133 33.96 13.42 -25.03
N ALA A 134 33.78 13.63 -26.34
CA ALA A 134 34.73 13.24 -27.38
C ALA A 134 34.99 14.33 -28.42
N GLU A 135 34.17 15.40 -28.49
CA GLU A 135 34.41 16.54 -29.38
C GLU A 135 34.58 17.84 -28.60
N ARG A 136 35.82 18.33 -28.59
CA ARG A 136 36.20 19.68 -28.21
C ARG A 136 36.37 20.48 -29.51
N PRO A 137 35.35 21.20 -30.01
CA PRO A 137 35.49 22.09 -31.16
C PRO A 137 36.20 23.39 -30.72
N GLU A 138 37.46 23.27 -30.30
CA GLU A 138 38.32 24.46 -30.18
C GLU A 138 38.79 24.88 -31.57
N SER A 139 38.58 26.17 -31.87
CA SER A 139 39.05 26.91 -33.05
C SER A 139 38.36 26.65 -34.41
N LYS A 140 37.33 27.46 -34.69
CA LYS A 140 37.29 28.31 -35.89
C LYS A 140 36.46 29.59 -35.62
N PRO A 141 36.81 30.73 -36.24
CA PRO A 141 36.48 32.05 -35.68
C PRO A 141 35.08 32.56 -36.06
N VAL A 142 34.52 33.37 -35.16
CA VAL A 142 33.32 34.19 -35.40
C VAL A 142 33.61 35.33 -36.39
N PRO A 143 32.80 35.54 -37.43
CA PRO A 143 32.74 36.81 -38.14
C PRO A 143 31.49 37.63 -37.75
N LYS A 144 31.75 38.73 -37.05
CA LYS A 144 31.06 40.04 -37.10
C LYS A 144 29.53 40.11 -36.96
N ALA A 145 29.12 40.78 -35.90
CA ALA A 145 27.81 41.41 -35.79
C ALA A 145 27.59 42.56 -36.79
N VAL A 146 26.39 42.65 -37.36
CA VAL A 146 25.69 43.91 -37.73
C VAL A 146 24.20 43.67 -37.54
N GLY A 147 23.46 44.55 -36.83
CA GLY A 147 22.01 44.37 -36.66
C GLY A 147 21.32 45.04 -35.47
N ARG A 148 21.67 46.29 -35.12
CA ARG A 148 20.88 47.07 -34.14
C ARG A 148 19.53 47.51 -34.74
N LYS A 149 18.41 47.22 -34.07
CA LYS A 149 17.52 48.27 -33.50
C LYS A 149 16.38 47.69 -32.61
N PRO A 150 15.93 48.41 -31.56
CA PRO A 150 14.90 47.92 -30.64
C PRO A 150 13.53 48.61 -30.80
N ALA A 151 12.45 47.86 -30.61
CA ALA A 151 11.07 48.31 -30.32
C ALA A 151 10.19 47.05 -30.09
N ALA A 152 9.17 47.02 -29.23
CA ALA A 152 8.81 47.90 -28.12
C ALA A 152 7.99 47.09 -27.09
N SER A 153 8.10 47.43 -25.80
CA SER A 153 7.18 46.90 -24.79
C SER A 153 5.82 47.56 -24.93
N ARG A 154 4.75 46.77 -25.16
CA ARG A 154 3.36 47.21 -24.94
C ARG A 154 2.51 46.14 -24.24
N ARG A 155 2.36 46.38 -22.94
CA ARG A 155 1.34 45.85 -22.05
C ARG A 155 -0.07 46.06 -22.61
N ALA A 156 -0.82 44.99 -22.86
CA ALA A 156 -2.26 45.07 -23.12
C ALA A 156 -3.04 45.15 -21.79
N LYS A 157 -4.00 46.07 -21.70
CA LYS A 157 -4.97 46.17 -20.60
C LYS A 157 -6.27 45.46 -21.02
N PRO A 158 -7.06 44.87 -20.11
CA PRO A 158 -8.48 44.64 -20.36
C PRO A 158 -9.25 45.97 -20.22
N PRO A 159 -10.20 46.28 -21.11
CA PRO A 159 -11.15 47.38 -20.89
C PRO A 159 -12.34 46.90 -20.04
N VAL A 160 -12.85 47.83 -19.24
CA VAL A 160 -14.10 47.74 -18.45
C VAL A 160 -14.97 48.93 -18.89
N GLU A 161 -16.29 48.83 -18.69
CA GLU A 161 -17.31 49.91 -18.87
C GLU A 161 -17.64 50.29 -20.34
N THR A 162 -18.83 50.81 -20.70
CA THR A 162 -19.94 51.40 -19.90
C THR A 162 -21.34 51.39 -20.60
N VAL A 163 -22.40 51.58 -19.79
CA VAL A 163 -23.81 52.07 -20.01
C VAL A 163 -24.89 51.30 -20.82
N ALA A 164 -26.10 51.27 -20.23
CA ALA A 164 -27.43 50.96 -20.81
C ALA A 164 -28.15 52.26 -21.30
N PRO A 165 -29.45 52.27 -21.70
CA PRO A 165 -30.66 51.96 -20.89
C PRO A 165 -31.74 51.18 -21.73
N ALA A 166 -33.06 51.07 -21.45
CA ALA A 166 -33.99 51.50 -20.39
C ALA A 166 -35.26 50.59 -20.35
N GLY A 167 -36.08 50.66 -19.28
CA GLY A 167 -37.44 50.07 -19.17
C GLY A 167 -37.47 48.56 -18.84
N GLU A 168 -38.35 48.02 -18.00
CA GLU A 168 -39.52 48.57 -17.28
C GLU A 168 -39.70 47.83 -15.91
N ALA A 169 -40.50 48.39 -14.99
CA ALA A 169 -40.74 47.88 -13.62
C ALA A 169 -42.06 47.03 -13.57
N PRO A 170 -42.61 46.54 -12.41
CA PRO A 170 -42.21 46.75 -11.01
C PRO A 170 -42.38 45.56 -9.99
N ALA A 171 -41.97 45.84 -8.74
CA ALA A 171 -42.46 45.30 -7.45
C ALA A 171 -42.21 43.80 -7.11
N LYS A 172 -41.55 43.48 -5.99
CA LYS A 172 -42.02 43.79 -4.61
C LYS A 172 -40.89 43.99 -3.58
N ARG A 173 -41.21 44.78 -2.55
CA ARG A 173 -40.49 44.96 -1.27
C ARG A 173 -40.46 43.61 -0.49
N THR A 174 -39.51 43.32 0.41
CA THR A 174 -39.35 44.01 1.73
C THR A 174 -37.92 44.03 2.28
N THR A 175 -37.70 44.97 3.19
CA THR A 175 -36.46 45.27 3.91
C THR A 175 -36.50 44.82 5.37
N THR A 176 -35.38 44.36 5.93
CA THR A 176 -34.94 44.74 7.30
C THR A 176 -33.45 44.44 7.55
N ARG A 177 -32.86 45.09 8.55
CA ARG A 177 -31.41 45.30 8.73
C ARG A 177 -31.01 45.21 10.22
N ALA A 178 -30.01 44.37 10.54
CA ALA A 178 -29.02 44.47 11.64
C ALA A 178 -29.54 44.54 13.12
N PRO A 179 -28.71 44.35 14.19
CA PRO A 179 -27.24 44.29 14.23
C PRO A 179 -26.56 43.17 15.10
N ARG A 180 -25.21 43.22 15.07
CA ARG A 180 -24.15 42.56 15.89
C ARG A 180 -24.18 42.99 17.39
N PRO A 181 -23.24 42.59 18.30
CA PRO A 181 -22.18 41.56 18.27
C PRO A 181 -22.03 40.71 19.57
N ALA A 182 -21.14 39.70 19.57
CA ALA A 182 -20.31 39.33 20.73
C ALA A 182 -19.10 38.46 20.28
N ALA A 183 -17.98 38.51 21.01
CA ALA A 183 -16.77 37.73 20.74
C ALA A 183 -16.25 37.05 22.00
N ALA A 184 -15.80 35.80 21.87
CA ALA A 184 -14.90 35.06 22.77
C ALA A 184 -14.39 33.86 21.94
N ALA A 185 -13.12 33.71 21.57
CA ALA A 185 -11.86 33.68 22.33
C ALA A 185 -11.28 32.25 22.21
N GLU A 186 -10.14 32.15 21.52
CA GLU A 186 -9.28 30.95 21.46
C GLU A 186 -8.85 30.55 22.89
N SER A 187 -8.66 29.28 23.25
CA SER A 187 -7.48 28.42 23.00
C SER A 187 -7.40 27.40 24.17
N PRO A 188 -6.49 26.40 24.22
CA PRO A 188 -5.83 25.63 23.16
C PRO A 188 -5.90 24.09 23.42
N ALA A 189 -5.29 23.30 22.54
CA ALA A 189 -5.21 21.84 22.67
C ALA A 189 -4.27 21.33 23.78
N LYS A 190 -4.53 20.11 24.30
CA LYS A 190 -3.51 19.20 24.86
C LYS A 190 -3.75 17.76 24.40
N PRO A 191 -2.70 16.96 24.13
CA PRO A 191 -2.82 15.64 23.52
C PRO A 191 -3.11 14.55 24.55
N ALA A 192 -4.10 13.70 24.28
CA ALA A 192 -4.37 12.50 25.07
C ALA A 192 -3.62 11.28 24.48
N THR A 193 -2.66 10.76 25.22
CA THR A 193 -1.80 9.65 24.81
C THR A 193 -2.47 8.28 24.94
N THR A 194 -2.34 7.50 23.86
CA THR A 194 -2.27 6.03 23.80
C THR A 194 -2.46 5.24 25.12
N ARG A 195 -3.70 4.85 25.43
CA ARG A 195 -3.96 3.77 26.41
C ARG A 195 -3.68 2.40 25.79
N LYS A 196 -2.51 1.84 26.10
CA LYS A 196 -2.18 0.41 25.87
C LYS A 196 -3.19 -0.51 26.59
N PRO A 197 -3.73 -1.57 25.94
CA PRO A 197 -4.28 -2.70 26.66
C PRO A 197 -3.15 -3.52 27.32
N ALA A 198 -3.37 -3.93 28.56
CA ALA A 198 -2.35 -4.63 29.36
C ALA A 198 -2.20 -6.11 28.92
N VAL A 199 -1.06 -6.44 28.31
CA VAL A 199 -0.69 -7.83 28.00
C VAL A 199 -0.16 -8.51 29.26
N LYS A 200 -1.02 -9.21 30.00
CA LYS A 200 -0.58 -10.20 31.00
C LYS A 200 0.01 -11.43 30.30
N ARG A 201 1.32 -11.43 30.05
CA ARG A 201 2.08 -12.66 29.78
C ARG A 201 2.63 -13.21 31.09
N SER A 202 1.96 -14.20 31.64
CA SER A 202 2.48 -15.07 32.71
C SER A 202 2.57 -16.51 32.18
N ARG A 203 3.67 -16.81 31.49
CA ARG A 203 4.09 -18.18 31.13
C ARG A 203 5.56 -18.38 31.49
N ALA A 204 5.83 -18.54 32.78
CA ALA A 204 6.98 -19.30 33.26
C ALA A 204 6.42 -20.66 33.70
N LYS A 205 6.31 -21.61 32.77
CA LYS A 205 5.97 -23.00 33.10
C LYS A 205 7.29 -23.74 33.29
N ALA A 206 7.44 -24.39 34.44
CA ALA A 206 8.69 -24.98 34.89
C ALA A 206 9.30 -25.96 33.88
N ALA A 207 10.64 -26.03 33.89
CA ALA A 207 11.36 -27.12 33.25
C ALA A 207 11.04 -28.43 33.97
N VAL A 208 10.79 -29.49 33.19
CA VAL A 208 10.77 -30.86 33.67
C VAL A 208 11.64 -31.65 32.71
N SER A 209 12.72 -32.22 33.24
CA SER A 209 13.67 -33.06 32.52
C SER A 209 13.01 -34.35 32.01
N PRO A 210 13.53 -34.98 30.94
CA PRO A 210 13.08 -36.31 30.55
C PRO A 210 13.48 -37.33 31.64
N ALA A 211 12.54 -38.21 31.99
CA ALA A 211 12.81 -39.40 32.79
C ALA A 211 12.49 -40.63 31.94
N GLU A 212 13.49 -41.47 31.72
CA GLU A 212 13.34 -42.80 31.15
C GLU A 212 12.60 -43.72 32.15
N PRO A 213 11.95 -44.77 31.63
CA PRO A 213 12.13 -46.08 32.25
C PRO A 213 12.73 -47.10 31.29
N VAL A 214 13.39 -48.10 31.88
CA VAL A 214 14.39 -48.96 31.26
C VAL A 214 13.80 -50.33 30.87
N ALA A 215 14.28 -50.87 29.74
CA ALA A 215 14.32 -52.28 29.31
C ALA A 215 13.03 -53.14 29.27
N ALA A 216 12.78 -53.70 28.07
CA ALA A 216 12.55 -55.14 27.89
C ALA A 216 13.09 -55.58 26.51
N SER A 217 13.55 -56.83 26.40
CA SER A 217 14.41 -57.34 25.32
C SER A 217 13.75 -57.55 23.95
N ALA A 218 14.55 -57.42 22.89
CA ALA A 218 14.39 -58.11 21.61
C ALA A 218 15.29 -59.38 21.59
N PRO A 219 15.44 -60.18 20.49
CA PRO A 219 14.71 -60.20 19.22
C PRO A 219 14.25 -61.62 18.76
N VAL A 220 13.40 -61.74 17.72
CA VAL A 220 13.48 -62.78 16.65
C VAL A 220 12.83 -62.22 15.36
N VAL A 221 13.40 -62.57 14.20
CA VAL A 221 13.03 -62.25 12.80
C VAL A 221 13.47 -63.46 11.94
N PRO A 222 12.96 -63.76 10.72
CA PRO A 222 11.73 -63.41 9.98
C PRO A 222 10.85 -64.66 9.63
N GLY A 223 9.79 -64.50 8.81
CA GLY A 223 9.11 -65.66 8.18
C GLY A 223 7.90 -65.33 7.29
N GLU A 224 8.13 -64.90 6.05
CA GLU A 224 7.30 -65.29 4.88
C GLU A 224 7.89 -66.61 4.32
N PRO A 225 7.17 -67.47 3.54
CA PRO A 225 6.25 -67.06 2.47
C PRO A 225 4.98 -67.95 2.23
N ASP A 226 4.24 -67.55 1.18
CA ASP A 226 3.54 -68.39 0.18
C ASP A 226 2.13 -69.02 0.40
N LEU A 227 1.30 -68.80 -0.63
CA LEU A 227 0.18 -69.60 -1.17
C LEU A 227 -1.05 -69.95 -0.30
N SER A 228 -2.19 -69.32 -0.65
CA SER A 228 -3.48 -69.97 -0.97
C SER A 228 -4.36 -69.04 -1.81
#